data_AF-A0A1Z8LAA6-F1
#
_entry.id   AF-A0A1Z8LAA6-F1
#
_cell.length_a   1.000
_cell.length_b   1.000
_cell.length_c   1.000
_cell.angle_alpha   90.00
_cell.angle_beta   90.00
_cell.angle_gamma   90.00
#
_symmetry.space_group_name_H-M   'P 1'
#
loop_
_entity.id
_entity.type
_entity.pdbx_description
1 polymer ?
#
loop_
_entity_poly.entity_id
_entity_poly.type
_entity_poly.pdbx_seq_one_letter_code
_entity_poly.pdbx_strand_id
1 'polypeptide(L)'
;MEVKFTIAEIDRIIEMAWEDRTPFEAIEFQFGLKENDVRKIMRENMKESSFKMWRERVKGRATKHGRNISGLRFKSKNQKGI
;
A
#
# COMPACT_ATOMS: atom_id res chain seq x y z
N MET A 1 17.14 0.34 11.57
CA MET A 1 17.51 -0.31 10.30
C MET A 1 17.24 0.70 9.22
N GLU A 2 18.28 1.13 8.52
CA GLU A 2 18.19 2.04 7.38
C GLU A 2 17.66 1.20 6.21
N VAL A 3 16.36 1.30 5.94
CA VAL A 3 15.76 0.55 4.84
C VAL A 3 16.10 1.29 3.55
N LYS A 4 17.21 0.90 2.90
CA LYS A 4 17.66 1.47 1.63
C LYS A 4 16.84 0.88 0.49
N PHE A 5 15.65 1.42 0.27
CA PHE A 5 14.94 1.22 -0.98
C PHE A 5 15.51 2.15 -2.05
N THR A 6 15.59 1.66 -3.27
CA THR A 6 15.84 2.49 -4.44
C THR A 6 14.67 3.44 -4.69
N ILE A 7 14.91 4.54 -5.41
CA ILE A 7 13.87 5.51 -5.78
C ILE A 7 12.71 4.80 -6.50
N ALA A 8 13.02 3.84 -7.38
CA ALA A 8 12.02 3.05 -8.10
C ALA A 8 11.16 2.17 -7.18
N GLU A 9 11.75 1.61 -6.13
CA GLU A 9 11.00 0.83 -5.13
C GLU A 9 10.12 1.74 -4.27
N ILE A 10 10.62 2.92 -3.88
CA ILE A 10 9.84 3.92 -3.14
C ILE A 10 8.64 4.38 -3.98
N ASP A 11 8.84 4.71 -5.25
CA ASP A 11 7.76 5.06 -6.17
C ASP A 11 6.74 3.93 -6.30
N ARG A 12 7.21 2.68 -6.37
CA ARG A 12 6.33 1.51 -6.45
C ARG A 12 5.53 1.29 -5.17
N ILE A 13 6.15 1.46 -4.00
CA ILE A 13 5.49 1.38 -2.70
C ILE A 13 4.43 2.48 -2.58
N ILE A 14 4.75 3.70 -3.03
CA ILE A 14 3.83 4.84 -3.07
C ILE A 14 2.65 4.56 -3.99
N GLU A 15 2.90 4.05 -5.20
CA GLU A 15 1.85 3.68 -6.16
C GLU A 15 0.92 2.62 -5.56
N MET A 16 1.50 1.56 -4.99
CA MET A 16 0.74 0.48 -4.33
C MET A 16 -0.05 0.97 -3.12
N ALA A 17 0.52 1.87 -2.30
CA ALA A 17 -0.16 2.43 -1.14
C ALA A 17 -1.27 3.41 -1.52
N TRP A 18 -1.17 4.07 -2.69
CA TRP A 18 -2.21 4.97 -3.21
C TRP A 18 -3.36 4.23 -3.91
N GLU A 19 -3.10 3.02 -4.41
CA GLU A 19 -4.13 2.15 -4.96
C GLU A 19 -5.11 1.67 -3.88
N ASP A 20 -6.41 1.98 -4.07
CA ASP A 20 -7.44 1.61 -3.10
C ASP A 20 -7.65 0.10 -2.94
N ARG A 21 -7.11 -0.70 -3.85
CA ARG A 21 -7.31 -2.16 -3.91
C ARG A 21 -6.13 -2.98 -3.39
N THR A 22 -5.04 -2.33 -3.01
CA THR A 22 -3.86 -3.02 -2.48
C THR A 22 -3.95 -3.07 -0.96
N PRO A 23 -4.05 -4.26 -0.34
CA PRO A 23 -3.93 -4.37 1.11
C PRO A 23 -2.47 -4.13 1.53
N PHE A 24 -2.27 -3.63 2.76
CA PHE A 24 -0.92 -3.48 3.31
C PHE A 24 -0.17 -4.82 3.37
N GLU A 25 -0.89 -5.94 3.52
CA GLU A 25 -0.34 -7.30 3.46
C GLU A 25 0.36 -7.60 2.12
N ALA A 26 -0.13 -7.06 1.00
CA ALA A 26 0.52 -7.25 -0.30
C ALA A 26 1.82 -6.46 -0.41
N ILE A 27 1.91 -5.30 0.24
CA ILE A 27 3.13 -4.49 0.32
C ILE A 27 4.12 -5.17 1.28
N GLU A 28 3.64 -5.71 2.40
CA GLU A 28 4.45 -6.50 3.34
C GLU A 28 5.03 -7.75 2.67
N PHE A 29 4.24 -8.45 1.87
CA PHE A 29 4.70 -9.63 1.14
C PHE A 29 5.77 -9.30 0.08
N GLN A 30 5.64 -8.18 -0.63
CA GLN A 30 6.58 -7.82 -1.71
C GLN A 30 7.84 -7.10 -1.22
N PHE A 31 7.71 -6.23 -0.21
CA PHE A 31 8.78 -5.34 0.24
C PHE A 31 9.19 -5.56 1.70
N GLY A 32 8.54 -6.48 2.42
CA GLY A 32 8.78 -6.70 3.84
C GLY A 32 8.31 -5.55 4.74
N LEU A 33 7.51 -4.63 4.21
CA LEU A 33 7.09 -3.41 4.92
C LEU A 33 5.75 -3.55 5.60
N LYS A 34 5.72 -3.29 6.90
CA LYS A 34 4.48 -3.19 7.66
C LYS A 34 3.77 -1.87 7.35
N GLU A 35 2.48 -1.80 7.67
CA GLU A 35 1.68 -0.57 7.52
C GLU A 35 2.37 0.67 8.13
N ASN A 36 3.02 0.51 9.29
CA ASN A 36 3.73 1.59 9.95
C ASN A 36 4.93 2.12 9.14
N ASP A 37 5.65 1.23 8.45
CA ASP A 37 6.81 1.62 7.64
C ASP A 37 6.36 2.27 6.33
N VAL A 38 5.31 1.72 5.69
CA VAL A 38 4.67 2.35 4.52
C VAL A 38 4.17 3.75 4.89
N ARG A 39 3.57 3.92 6.08
CA ARG A 39 3.10 5.23 6.55
C ARG A 39 4.25 6.22 6.76
N LYS A 40 5.43 5.77 7.19
CA LYS A 40 6.63 6.63 7.29
C LYS A 40 7.10 7.05 5.91
N ILE A 41 7.25 6.10 4.98
CA ILE A 41 7.65 6.37 3.59
C ILE A 41 6.69 7.37 2.94
N MET A 42 5.38 7.16 3.07
CA MET A 42 4.35 8.06 2.54
C MET A 42 4.43 9.47 3.13
N ARG A 43 4.78 9.59 4.42
CA ARG A 43 4.92 10.89 5.08
C ARG A 43 6.19 11.63 4.64
N GLU A 44 7.28 10.91 4.43
CA GLU A 44 8.58 11.48 4.04
C GLU A 44 8.63 11.87 2.56
N ASN A 45 7.89 11.16 1.70
CA ASN A 45 7.96 11.34 0.25
C ASN A 45 6.79 12.15 -0.35
N MET A 46 5.76 12.50 0.43
CA MET A 46 4.62 13.28 -0.05
C MET A 46 4.41 14.57 0.72
N LYS A 47 3.72 15.51 0.07
CA LYS A 47 3.19 16.72 0.73
C LYS A 47 2.17 16.34 1.80
N GLU A 48 2.14 17.12 2.88
CA GLU A 48 1.27 16.87 4.03
C GLU A 48 -0.23 16.84 3.64
N SER A 49 -0.65 17.68 2.70
CA SER A 49 -2.02 17.70 2.18
C SER A 49 -2.40 16.39 1.47
N SER A 50 -1.53 15.88 0.60
CA SER A 50 -1.70 14.58 -0.07
C SER A 50 -1.73 13.42 0.93
N PHE A 51 -0.85 13.46 1.94
CA PHE A 51 -0.83 12.46 3.01
C PHE A 51 -2.13 12.46 3.83
N LYS A 52 -2.68 13.63 4.16
CA LYS A 52 -3.98 13.74 4.86
C LYS A 52 -5.10 13.13 4.03
N MET A 53 -5.18 13.43 2.73
CA MET A 53 -6.18 12.84 1.83
C MET A 53 -6.06 11.31 1.75
N TRP A 54 -4.85 10.78 1.64
CA TRP A 54 -4.61 9.34 1.68
C TRP A 54 -5.03 8.71 3.01
N ARG A 55 -4.71 9.36 4.14
CA ARG A 55 -5.10 8.88 5.46
C ARG A 55 -6.60 8.80 5.63
N GLU A 56 -7.36 9.78 5.14
CA GLU A 56 -8.83 9.72 5.17
C GLU A 56 -9.36 8.56 4.32
N ARG A 57 -8.78 8.31 3.13
CA ARG A 57 -9.15 7.16 2.27
C ARG A 57 -8.84 5.81 2.90
N VAL A 58 -7.69 5.67 3.56
CA VAL A 58 -7.28 4.42 4.22
C VAL A 58 -8.04 4.19 5.53
N LYS A 59 -8.32 5.24 6.30
CA LYS A 59 -9.00 5.19 7.60
C LYS A 59 -10.48 4.82 7.48
N GLY A 60 -11.13 5.17 6.37
CA GLY A 60 -12.54 4.83 6.10
C GLY A 60 -12.82 3.40 5.64
N ARG A 61 -11.82 2.51 5.57
CA ARG A 61 -12.00 1.15 5.04
C ARG A 61 -12.74 0.25 6.05
N ALA A 62 -13.98 -0.08 5.72
CA ALA A 62 -14.80 -1.10 6.40
C ALA A 62 -14.26 -2.54 6.25
N THR A 63 -13.30 -2.77 5.33
CA THR A 63 -12.68 -4.07 5.07
C THR A 63 -11.37 -4.28 5.85
N LYS A 64 -11.25 -3.69 7.04
CA LYS A 64 -10.10 -3.86 7.95
C LYS A 64 -9.94 -5.31 8.46
N HIS A 65 -11.00 -6.11 8.41
CA HIS A 65 -10.95 -7.56 8.59
C HIS A 65 -11.67 -8.22 7.41
N GLY A 66 -10.99 -9.14 6.72
CA GLY A 66 -11.55 -9.84 5.57
C GLY A 66 -12.88 -10.50 5.91
N ARG A 67 -13.95 -10.10 5.20
CA ARG A 67 -15.17 -10.88 5.14
C ARG A 67 -15.41 -11.25 3.69
N ASN A 68 -15.10 -12.51 3.38
CA ASN A 68 -15.56 -13.31 2.25
C ASN A 68 -16.42 -12.57 1.21
N ILE A 69 -15.85 -12.26 0.06
CA ILE A 69 -16.64 -12.23 -1.19
C ILE A 69 -15.98 -13.18 -2.16
N SER A 70 -16.48 -14.41 -2.14
CA SER A 70 -16.28 -15.49 -3.10
C SER A 70 -16.76 -15.09 -4.51
N GLY A 71 -16.18 -14.05 -5.12
CA GLY A 71 -16.64 -13.65 -6.46
C GLY A 71 -15.94 -12.48 -7.17
N LEU A 72 -15.08 -11.69 -6.53
CA LEU A 72 -14.43 -10.55 -7.20
C LEU A 72 -12.90 -10.65 -7.12
N ARG A 73 -12.35 -11.69 -7.76
CA ARG A 73 -10.91 -11.81 -8.02
C ARG A 73 -10.52 -10.77 -9.08
N PHE A 74 -10.37 -9.51 -8.68
CA PHE A 74 -9.68 -8.54 -9.53
C PHE A 74 -8.19 -8.90 -9.57
N LYS A 75 -7.75 -9.54 -10.64
CA LYS A 75 -6.33 -9.81 -10.93
C LYS A 75 -5.77 -8.60 -11.67
N SER A 76 -4.83 -7.88 -11.07
CA SER A 76 -4.11 -6.80 -11.78
C SER A 76 -3.30 -7.41 -12.93
N LYS A 77 -3.24 -6.72 -14.08
CA LYS A 77 -2.51 -7.20 -15.27
C LYS A 77 -1.00 -7.38 -15.01
N ASN A 78 -0.45 -6.68 -14.02
CA ASN A 78 0.97 -6.76 -13.65
C ASN A 78 1.26 -7.75 -12.52
N GLN A 79 0.29 -8.57 -12.13
CA GLN A 79 0.51 -9.59 -11.11
C GLN A 79 1.31 -10.74 -11.73
N LYS A 80 2.64 -10.72 -11.52
CA LYS A 80 3.50 -11.85 -11.86
C LYS A 80 3.01 -13.08 -11.09
N GLY A 81 2.71 -14.13 -11.83
CA GLY A 81 2.35 -15.42 -11.26
C GLY A 81 3.56 -16.02 -10.54
N ILE A 82 3.25 -16.80 -9.51
CA ILE A 82 4.19 -17.73 -8.86
C ILE A 82 4.74 -18.69 -9.90
#